data_AF-A0A9D1EUM2-F1
#
_entry.id   AF-A0A9D1EUM2-F1
#
_cell.length_a   1.000
_cell.length_b   1.000
_cell.length_c   1.000
_cell.angle_alpha   90.00
_cell.angle_beta   90.00
_cell.angle_gamma   90.00
#
_symmetry.space_group_name_H-M   'P 1'
#
loop_
_entity.id
_entity.type
_entity.pdbx_description
1 polymer ?
#
loop_
_entity_poly.entity_id
_entity_poly.type
_entity_poly.pdbx_seq_one_letter_code
_entity_poly.pdbx_strand_id
1 'polypeptide(L)' 'MKVKWLNEYCHVCGSQLNTWDKRLSKTLAYKHPVCEKCIAKEYDMEIDALRSRMENFFGMRPCQGL' A
#
# COMPACT_ATOMS: atom_id res chain seq x y z
N MET A 1 4.04 -1.62 -15.47
CA MET A 1 4.26 -2.69 -14.47
C MET A 1 2.91 -3.32 -14.17
N LYS A 2 2.74 -4.66 -14.31
CA LYS A 2 1.49 -5.34 -13.92
C LYS A 2 1.48 -5.54 -12.41
N VAL A 3 0.34 -5.25 -11.76
CA VAL A 3 0.13 -5.49 -10.33
C VAL A 3 0.21 -6.99 -10.08
N LYS A 4 1.22 -7.44 -9.31
CA LYS A 4 1.26 -8.81 -8.81
C LYS A 4 0.52 -8.86 -7.49
N TRP A 5 -0.57 -9.61 -7.47
CA TRP A 5 -1.24 -10.00 -6.23
C TRP A 5 -0.35 -11.02 -5.50
N LEU A 6 -0.22 -10.85 -4.19
CA LEU A 6 0.51 -11.76 -3.32
C LEU A 6 -0.48 -12.68 -2.60
N ASN A 7 -0.02 -13.85 -2.16
CA ASN A 7 -0.77 -14.70 -1.23
C ASN A 7 -0.60 -14.22 0.22
N GLU A 8 -0.57 -12.90 0.40
CA GLU A 8 -0.48 -12.24 1.70
C GLU A 8 -1.76 -11.44 1.92
N TYR A 9 -2.20 -11.35 3.16
CA TYR A 9 -3.46 -10.72 3.52
C TYR A 9 -3.21 -9.60 4.53
N CYS A 10 -4.00 -8.54 4.43
CA CYS A 10 -3.95 -7.43 5.37
C CYS A 10 -4.27 -7.93 6.77
N HIS A 11 -3.41 -7.63 7.73
CA HIS A 11 -3.64 -8.01 9.13
C HIS A 11 -4.91 -7.34 9.73
N VAL A 12 -5.31 -6.17 9.21
CA VAL A 12 -6.42 -5.38 9.75
C VAL A 12 -7.77 -5.78 9.13
N CYS A 13 -7.84 -5.90 7.81
CA CYS A 13 -9.11 -6.12 7.09
C CYS A 13 -9.20 -7.46 6.36
N GLY A 14 -8.13 -8.28 6.36
CA GLY A 14 -8.10 -9.58 5.68
C GLY A 14 -8.12 -9.52 4.15
N SER A 15 -8.02 -8.33 3.53
CA SER A 15 -7.96 -8.19 2.08
C SER A 15 -6.66 -8.73 1.51
N GLN A 16 -6.71 -9.31 0.30
CA GLN A 16 -5.51 -9.74 -0.41
C GLN A 16 -4.63 -8.54 -0.75
N LEU A 17 -3.34 -8.67 -0.43
CA LEU A 17 -2.34 -7.63 -0.65
C LEU A 17 -1.69 -7.78 -2.01
N ASN A 18 -1.29 -6.66 -2.59
CA ASN A 18 -0.50 -6.63 -3.80
C ASN A 18 0.95 -6.21 -3.49
N THR A 19 1.82 -6.28 -4.50
CA THR A 19 3.22 -5.86 -4.38
C THR A 19 3.42 -4.42 -3.92
N TRP A 20 2.44 -3.54 -4.17
CA TRP A 20 2.46 -2.16 -3.72
C TRP A 20 2.18 -2.05 -2.22
N ASP A 21 1.13 -2.71 -1.71
CA ASP A 21 0.82 -2.76 -0.28
C ASP A 21 2.01 -3.31 0.54
N LYS A 22 2.69 -4.33 0.02
CA LYS A 22 3.90 -4.87 0.65
C LYS A 22 5.06 -3.87 0.66
N ARG A 23 5.22 -3.10 -0.41
CA ARG A 23 6.24 -2.04 -0.49
C ARG A 23 5.93 -0.92 0.49
N LEU A 24 4.67 -0.50 0.58
CA LEU A 24 4.20 0.48 1.57
C LEU A 24 4.47 0.00 2.99
N SER A 25 4.03 -1.21 3.31
CA SER A 25 4.23 -1.82 4.64
C SER A 25 5.69 -1.86 5.04
N LYS A 26 6.59 -2.25 4.11
CA LYS A 26 8.03 -2.28 4.35
C LYS A 26 8.63 -0.89 4.56
N THR A 27 8.13 0.11 3.85
CA THR A 27 8.67 1.48 3.90
C THR A 27 8.22 2.22 5.15
N LEU A 28 6.98 2.00 5.56
CA LEU A 28 6.44 2.48 6.83
C LEU A 28 6.90 1.61 8.02
N ALA A 29 7.78 0.64 7.80
CA ALA A 29 8.33 -0.26 8.81
C ALA A 29 7.26 -0.99 9.65
N TYR A 30 6.10 -1.31 9.06
CA TYR A 30 5.08 -2.10 9.74
C TYR A 30 5.57 -3.53 9.97
N LYS A 31 5.26 -4.06 11.16
CA LYS A 31 5.62 -5.42 11.59
C LYS A 31 4.85 -6.50 10.82
N HIS A 32 3.62 -6.19 10.42
CA HIS A 32 2.74 -7.05 9.63
C HIS A 32 2.34 -6.31 8.35
N PRO A 33 2.06 -7.03 7.25
CA PRO A 33 1.69 -6.38 6.01
C PRO A 33 0.24 -5.85 6.09
N VAL A 34 0.07 -4.59 5.74
CA VAL A 34 -1.19 -3.84 5.82
C VAL A 34 -1.50 -3.25 4.45
N CYS A 35 -2.78 -3.25 4.05
CA CYS A 35 -3.18 -2.65 2.79
C CYS A 35 -3.17 -1.11 2.87
N GLU A 36 -3.00 -0.47 1.72
CA GLU A 36 -3.03 1.00 1.62
C GLU A 36 -4.32 1.61 2.15
N LYS A 37 -5.46 0.90 2.09
CA LYS A 37 -6.74 1.37 2.63
C LYS A 37 -6.71 1.49 4.15
N CYS A 38 -6.15 0.48 4.82
CA CYS A 38 -6.03 0.48 6.27
C CYS A 38 -5.00 1.50 6.75
N ILE A 39 -3.89 1.63 6.03
CA ILE A 39 -2.89 2.67 6.29
C ILE A 39 -3.53 4.06 6.12
N ALA A 40 -4.19 4.32 5.00
CA ALA A 40 -4.87 5.59 4.73
C ALA A 40 -5.88 5.93 5.84
N LYS A 41 -6.65 4.94 6.30
CA LYS A 41 -7.58 5.09 7.43
C LYS A 41 -6.87 5.37 8.76
N GLU A 42 -5.73 4.74 9.02
CA GLU A 42 -4.94 4.97 10.24
C GLU A 42 -4.37 6.39 10.29
N TYR A 43 -3.93 6.91 9.14
CA TYR A 43 -3.42 8.28 9.01
C TYR A 43 -4.52 9.33 8.74
N ASP A 44 -5.80 8.94 8.78
CA ASP A 44 -6.97 9.79 8.46
C ASP A 44 -6.81 10.57 7.14
N MET A 45 -6.36 9.89 6.10
CA MET A 45 -6.13 10.48 4.78
C MET A 45 -6.72 9.64 3.66
N GLU A 46 -6.95 10.26 2.52
CA GLU A 46 -7.44 9.55 1.34
C GLU A 46 -6.38 8.65 0.72
N ILE A 47 -6.82 7.53 0.14
CA ILE A 47 -5.95 6.55 -0.51
C ILE A 47 -5.14 7.21 -1.64
N ASP A 48 -5.76 8.11 -2.40
CA ASP A 48 -5.11 8.82 -3.49
C ASP A 48 -4.01 9.78 -2.99
N ALA A 49 -4.27 10.47 -1.86
CA ALA A 49 -3.29 11.32 -1.20
C ALA A 49 -2.10 10.51 -0.66
N LEU A 50 -2.37 9.34 -0.04
CA LEU A 50 -1.33 8.42 0.42
C LEU A 50 -0.50 7.92 -0.76
N ARG A 51 -1.14 7.51 -1.87
CA ARG A 51 -0.46 7.11 -3.09
C ARG A 51 0.42 8.23 -3.62
N SER A 52 -0.14 9.42 -3.85
CA SER A 52 0.59 10.61 -4.31
C SER A 52 1.81 10.95 -3.45
N ARG A 53 1.66 10.89 -2.12
CA ARG A 53 2.76 11.14 -1.19
C ARG A 53 3.85 10.08 -1.28
N MET A 54 3.45 8.83 -1.42
CA MET A 54 4.36 7.70 -1.58
C MET A 54 5.04 7.73 -2.96
N GLU A 55 4.35 8.14 -4.03
CA GLU A 55 4.97 8.30 -5.36
C GLU A 55 6.11 9.32 -5.30
N ASN A 56 5.86 10.46 -4.63
CA ASN A 56 6.86 11.50 -4.40
C ASN A 56 8.02 10.99 -3.54
N PHE A 57 7.73 10.22 -2.49
CA PHE A 57 8.75 9.65 -1.60
C PHE A 57 9.65 8.62 -2.30
N PHE A 58 9.07 7.74 -3.12
CA PHE A 58 9.83 6.74 -3.87
C PHE A 58 10.46 7.29 -5.16
N GLY A 59 10.05 8.47 -5.63
CA GLY A 59 10.37 8.97 -6.97
C GLY A 59 9.88 8.04 -8.08
N MET A 60 8.86 7.22 -7.81
CA MET A 60 8.34 6.19 -8.71
C MET A 60 6.82 6.15 -8.63
N ARG A 61 6.15 6.14 -9.79
CA ARG A 61 4.69 5.93 -9.84
C ARG A 61 4.34 4.46 -9.58
N PRO A 62 3.55 4.10 -8.54
CA PRO A 62 2.77 2.86 -8.51
C PRO A 62 2.06 2.65 -9.83
N CYS A 63 2.02 1.38 -10.24
CA CYS A 63 1.40 0.90 -11.46
C CYS A 63 0.06 1.63 -11.72
N GLN A 64 -0.01 2.45 -12.77
CA GLN A 64 -1.27 3.03 -13.24
C GLN A 64 -2.24 1.89 -13.56
N GLY A 65 -3.31 1.72 -12.77
CA GLY A 65 -4.36 0.73 -13.03
C GLY A 65 -4.75 -0.18 -11.85
N LEU A 66 -4.63 0.30 -10.60
CA LEU A 66 -5.37 -0.27 -9.46
C LEU A 66 -6.72 0.44 -9.32
#